data_AF-A0A1H2QP16-F1
#
_entry.id   AF-A0A1H2QP16-F1
#
_cell.length_a   1.000
_cell.length_b   1.000
_cell.length_c   1.000
_cell.angle_alpha   90.00
_cell.angle_beta   90.00
_cell.angle_gamma   90.00
#
_symmetry.space_group_name_H-M   'P 1'
#
loop_
_entity.id
_entity.type
_entity.pdbx_description
1 polymer ?
#
loop_
_entity_poly.entity_id
_entity_poly.type
_entity_poly.pdbx_seq_one_letter_code
_entity_poly.pdbx_strand_id
1 'polypeptide(L)'
;MSRKILIALGALLVISLSLFVFNLIYQNELPKIVENINNSAIGAIFTAIITVFLLQGQTATEEERDKNLSVFEKKQEVFHNFLEKLKEIVQDGKITISMRDNAQEGENIDELKELLFQLSYIQMHTHEDNTDKIFKHIANIIQQMNDFEAAGSDKQKLMAEFYANFSKELFGIITVLKSDLYNINSKPIPSENIKSILEKCNLFVEGGEMDKYEMQNYFWRELQEEFLAKGYQFKKIDFEQDVNKYYKGGRSRHKWFGFTIPIYTTQNNEIVNFDIELENDYYYGFHKDRNPKSELLQKCIKEAYAGFKESNSWYGWTYSTRYNLDFWNLNSPSFESLKHPQRRKLLIENIAREMDTYIQNFIRVAKENNL
;
A
#
# COMPACT_ATOMS: atom_id res chain seq x y z
N MET A 1 33.92 -49.17 -4.38
CA MET A 1 34.59 -50.02 -3.37
C MET A 1 33.73 -51.21 -2.94
N SER A 2 32.43 -51.01 -2.66
CA SER A 2 31.53 -52.05 -2.13
C SER A 2 31.35 -53.31 -3.02
N ARG A 3 31.29 -53.19 -4.35
CA ARG A 3 31.10 -54.35 -5.25
C ARG A 3 32.19 -55.41 -5.13
N LYS A 4 33.46 -55.01 -4.94
CA LYS A 4 34.59 -55.93 -4.74
C LYS A 4 34.53 -56.63 -3.38
N ILE A 5 34.07 -55.92 -2.34
CA ILE A 5 33.89 -56.46 -0.99
C ILE A 5 32.74 -57.46 -0.94
N LEU A 6 31.60 -57.15 -1.58
CA LEU A 6 30.46 -58.07 -1.71
C LEU A 6 30.83 -59.34 -2.49
N ILE A 7 31.62 -59.22 -3.56
CA ILE A 7 32.12 -60.38 -4.32
C ILE A 7 33.04 -61.24 -3.42
N ALA A 8 33.93 -60.64 -2.65
CA ALA A 8 34.82 -61.36 -1.73
C ALA A 8 34.03 -62.06 -0.60
N LEU A 9 33.07 -61.36 0.03
CA LEU A 9 32.20 -61.94 1.06
C LEU A 9 31.31 -63.05 0.49
N GLY A 10 30.79 -62.89 -0.72
CA GLY A 10 30.02 -63.93 -1.41
C GLY A 10 30.87 -65.17 -1.71
N ALA A 11 32.12 -65.00 -2.16
CA ALA A 11 33.03 -66.11 -2.36
C ALA A 11 33.35 -66.85 -1.05
N LEU A 12 33.60 -66.12 0.04
CA LEU A 12 33.81 -66.70 1.38
C LEU A 12 32.57 -67.44 1.88
N LEU A 13 31.37 -66.90 1.65
CA LEU A 13 30.11 -67.55 2.01
C LEU A 13 29.92 -68.87 1.26
N VAL A 14 30.19 -68.88 -0.05
CA VAL A 14 30.09 -70.10 -0.88
C VAL A 14 31.07 -71.17 -0.38
N ILE A 15 32.32 -70.80 -0.06
CA ILE A 15 33.31 -71.73 0.51
C ILE A 15 32.83 -72.29 1.84
N SER A 16 32.34 -71.40 2.72
CA SER A 16 31.90 -71.77 4.07
C SER A 16 30.64 -72.65 4.07
N LEU A 17 29.68 -72.37 3.18
CA LEU A 17 28.51 -73.23 2.95
C LEU A 17 28.89 -74.57 2.32
N SER A 18 29.90 -74.61 1.45
CA SER A 18 30.40 -75.86 0.87
C SER A 18 31.01 -76.78 1.93
N LEU A 19 31.80 -76.22 2.86
CA LEU A 19 32.34 -76.96 4.01
C LEU A 19 31.24 -77.46 4.96
N PHE A 20 30.19 -76.66 5.17
CA PHE A 20 29.03 -77.03 5.97
C PHE A 20 28.28 -78.22 5.35
N VAL A 21 27.98 -78.16 4.05
CA VAL A 21 27.32 -79.26 3.33
C VAL A 21 28.20 -80.51 3.27
N PHE A 22 29.51 -80.36 3.09
CA PHE A 22 30.46 -81.47 3.13
C PHE A 22 30.41 -82.19 4.50
N ASN A 23 30.43 -81.44 5.61
CA ASN A 23 30.33 -82.03 6.95
C ASN A 23 29.07 -82.88 7.14
N LEU A 24 27.93 -82.42 6.60
CA LEU A 24 26.64 -83.09 6.69
C LEU A 24 26.59 -84.38 5.87
N ILE A 25 27.15 -84.36 4.65
CA ILE A 25 27.14 -85.51 3.73
C ILE A 25 28.08 -86.61 4.23
N TYR A 26 29.26 -86.24 4.74
CA TYR A 26 30.30 -87.17 5.19
C TYR A 26 30.29 -87.40 6.71
N GLN A 27 29.12 -87.34 7.34
CA GLN A 27 28.88 -87.79 8.73
C GLN A 27 29.91 -87.30 9.78
N ASN A 28 30.21 -86.00 9.82
CA ASN A 28 31.16 -85.41 10.79
C ASN A 28 32.62 -85.87 10.63
N GLU A 29 33.04 -86.23 9.42
CA GLU A 29 34.46 -86.48 9.11
C GLU A 29 35.35 -85.22 9.27
N LEU A 30 34.77 -84.01 9.28
CA LEU A 30 35.54 -82.80 9.60
C LEU A 30 35.83 -82.72 11.10
N PRO A 31 37.06 -82.32 11.49
CA PRO A 31 37.38 -82.06 12.88
C PRO A 31 36.41 -81.04 13.49
N LYS A 32 35.85 -81.32 14.66
CA LYS A 32 34.89 -80.42 15.37
C LYS A 32 35.39 -78.97 15.51
N ILE A 33 36.71 -78.78 15.62
CA ILE A 33 37.32 -77.44 15.66
C ILE A 33 37.11 -76.67 14.34
N VAL A 34 37.23 -77.34 13.20
CA VAL A 34 37.02 -76.76 11.86
C VAL A 34 35.55 -76.47 11.64
N GLU A 35 34.65 -77.37 12.05
CA GLU A 35 33.20 -77.16 12.02
C GLU A 35 32.79 -75.92 12.82
N ASN A 36 33.25 -75.80 14.07
CA ASN A 36 32.92 -74.67 14.94
C ASN A 36 33.44 -73.34 14.40
N ILE A 37 34.66 -73.33 13.82
CA ILE A 37 35.23 -72.15 13.16
C ILE A 37 34.38 -71.78 11.93
N ASN A 38 33.99 -72.76 11.11
CA ASN A 38 33.19 -72.53 9.92
C ASN A 38 31.80 -72.00 10.27
N ASN A 39 31.13 -72.56 11.27
CA ASN A 39 29.82 -72.10 11.72
C ASN A 39 29.87 -70.65 12.26
N SER A 40 30.93 -70.31 13.00
CA SER A 40 31.19 -68.92 13.42
C SER A 40 31.46 -67.99 12.24
N ALA A 41 32.23 -68.45 11.25
CA ALA A 41 32.54 -67.69 10.04
C ALA A 41 31.28 -67.39 9.20
N ILE A 42 30.34 -68.34 9.06
CA ILE A 42 29.05 -68.10 8.38
C ILE A 42 28.32 -66.92 9.03
N GLY A 43 28.19 -66.92 10.36
CA GLY A 43 27.54 -65.85 11.11
C GLY A 43 28.23 -64.49 10.92
N ALA A 44 29.57 -64.47 10.95
CA ALA A 44 30.36 -63.27 10.72
C ALA A 44 30.22 -62.73 9.28
N ILE A 45 30.23 -63.61 8.27
CA ILE A 45 30.07 -63.23 6.86
C ILE A 45 28.67 -62.67 6.61
N PHE A 46 27.61 -63.31 7.12
CA PHE A 46 26.25 -62.76 7.02
C PHE A 46 26.13 -61.39 7.69
N THR A 47 26.69 -61.24 8.89
CA THR A 47 26.71 -59.95 9.61
C THR A 47 27.44 -58.87 8.80
N ALA A 48 28.56 -59.22 8.16
CA ALA A 48 29.30 -58.30 7.29
C ALA A 48 28.49 -57.91 6.04
N ILE A 49 27.80 -58.85 5.40
CA ILE A 49 26.94 -58.59 4.22
C ILE A 49 25.77 -57.66 4.61
N ILE A 50 25.07 -57.97 5.70
CA ILE A 50 23.96 -57.15 6.21
C ILE A 50 24.46 -55.73 6.52
N THR A 51 25.60 -55.60 7.20
CA THR A 51 26.22 -54.31 7.50
C THR A 51 26.53 -53.52 6.23
N VAL A 52 27.07 -54.15 5.17
CA VAL A 52 27.33 -53.46 3.89
C VAL A 52 26.03 -52.97 3.25
N PHE A 53 24.95 -53.76 3.27
CA PHE A 53 23.66 -53.33 2.74
C PHE A 53 23.04 -52.18 3.56
N LEU A 54 23.14 -52.22 4.89
CA LEU A 54 22.66 -51.13 5.75
C LEU A 54 23.42 -49.83 5.48
N LEU A 55 24.75 -49.88 5.39
CA LEU A 55 25.57 -48.71 5.09
C LEU A 55 25.26 -48.15 3.69
N GLN A 56 25.09 -49.00 2.68
CA GLN A 56 24.67 -48.56 1.34
C GLN A 56 23.31 -47.88 1.36
N GLY A 57 22.31 -48.46 2.04
CA GLY A 57 20.98 -47.89 2.17
C GLY A 57 21.00 -46.53 2.88
N GLN A 58 21.79 -46.41 3.95
CA GLN A 58 21.98 -45.16 4.67
C GLN A 58 22.66 -44.09 3.80
N THR A 59 23.78 -44.42 3.14
CA THR A 59 24.49 -43.46 2.27
C THR A 59 23.63 -42.99 1.10
N ALA A 60 22.88 -43.88 0.43
CA ALA A 60 21.99 -43.49 -0.66
C ALA A 60 20.87 -42.55 -0.16
N THR A 61 20.32 -42.82 1.03
CA THR A 61 19.31 -41.96 1.65
C THR A 61 19.89 -40.60 2.04
N GLU A 62 21.11 -40.56 2.55
CA GLU A 62 21.82 -39.31 2.87
C GLU A 62 22.14 -38.50 1.62
N GLU A 63 22.65 -39.14 0.55
CA GLU A 63 22.95 -38.47 -0.72
C GLU A 63 21.68 -37.88 -1.35
N GLU A 64 20.56 -38.62 -1.34
CA GLU A 64 19.27 -38.12 -1.82
C GLU A 64 18.76 -36.95 -0.95
N ARG A 65 18.86 -37.07 0.38
CA ARG A 65 18.49 -36.00 1.31
C ARG A 65 19.32 -34.74 1.09
N ASP A 66 20.64 -34.87 0.95
CA ASP A 66 21.56 -33.75 0.79
C ASP A 66 21.36 -33.07 -0.58
N LYS A 67 21.09 -33.86 -1.63
CA LYS A 67 20.66 -33.35 -2.93
C LYS A 67 19.34 -32.58 -2.82
N ASN A 68 18.33 -33.16 -2.16
CA ASN A 68 17.03 -32.52 -1.99
C ASN A 68 17.13 -31.22 -1.17
N LEU A 69 17.97 -31.20 -0.14
CA LEU A 69 18.27 -30.00 0.64
C LEU A 69 18.94 -28.93 -0.24
N SER A 70 19.96 -29.30 -1.00
CA SER A 70 20.66 -28.37 -1.90
C SER A 70 19.73 -27.79 -2.98
N VAL A 71 18.86 -28.62 -3.55
CA VAL A 71 17.85 -28.18 -4.53
C VAL A 71 16.83 -27.24 -3.86
N PHE A 72 16.39 -27.57 -2.64
CA PHE A 72 15.46 -26.73 -1.88
C PHE A 72 16.07 -25.35 -1.58
N GLU A 73 17.31 -25.29 -1.09
CA GLU A 73 18.03 -24.04 -0.83
C GLU A 73 18.18 -23.21 -2.11
N LYS A 74 18.54 -23.86 -3.23
CA LYS A 74 18.67 -23.14 -4.51
C LYS A 74 17.32 -22.63 -5.02
N LYS A 75 16.24 -23.38 -4.85
CA LYS A 75 14.88 -22.92 -5.17
C LYS A 75 14.51 -21.69 -4.36
N GLN A 76 14.79 -21.67 -3.05
CA GLN A 76 14.53 -20.50 -2.21
C GLN A 76 15.26 -19.26 -2.71
N GLU A 77 16.54 -19.39 -3.04
CA GLU A 77 17.36 -18.31 -3.57
C GLU A 77 16.80 -17.78 -4.90
N VAL A 78 16.48 -18.67 -5.84
CA VAL A 78 15.92 -18.31 -7.15
C VAL A 78 14.57 -17.61 -6.99
N PHE A 79 13.69 -18.12 -6.13
CA PHE A 79 12.37 -17.53 -5.90
C PHE A 79 12.50 -16.15 -5.24
N HIS A 80 13.40 -15.99 -4.28
CA HIS A 80 13.64 -14.70 -3.66
C HIS A 80 14.18 -13.67 -4.66
N ASN A 81 15.21 -14.03 -5.43
CA ASN A 81 15.80 -13.16 -6.43
C ASN A 81 14.79 -12.75 -7.52
N PHE A 82 13.97 -13.71 -7.97
CA PHE A 82 12.86 -13.45 -8.89
C PHE A 82 11.90 -12.39 -8.33
N LEU A 83 11.51 -12.49 -7.04
CA LEU A 83 10.58 -11.54 -6.43
C LEU A 83 11.19 -10.15 -6.24
N GLU A 84 12.47 -10.05 -5.86
CA GLU A 84 13.14 -8.75 -5.78
C GLU A 84 13.27 -8.10 -7.16
N LYS A 85 13.60 -8.88 -8.20
CA LYS A 85 13.63 -8.35 -9.58
C LYS A 85 12.26 -7.96 -10.10
N LEU A 86 11.23 -8.75 -9.81
CA LEU A 86 9.86 -8.39 -10.16
C LEU A 86 9.46 -7.07 -9.49
N LYS A 87 9.80 -6.89 -8.21
CA LYS A 87 9.57 -5.64 -7.46
C LYS A 87 10.27 -4.45 -8.12
N GLU A 88 11.55 -4.58 -8.49
CA GLU A 88 12.29 -3.53 -9.20
C GLU A 88 11.59 -3.15 -10.52
N ILE A 89 11.21 -4.15 -11.32
CA ILE A 89 10.58 -3.96 -12.64
C ILE A 89 9.20 -3.30 -12.54
N VAL A 90 8.38 -3.63 -11.54
CA VAL A 90 7.02 -3.09 -11.43
C VAL A 90 6.93 -1.77 -10.66
N GLN A 91 8.05 -1.28 -10.13
CA GLN A 91 8.07 -0.17 -9.17
C GLN A 91 7.61 1.16 -9.77
N ASP A 92 7.98 1.45 -11.01
CA ASP A 92 7.69 2.72 -11.68
C ASP A 92 6.33 2.73 -12.41
N GLY A 93 5.61 1.60 -12.38
CA GLY A 93 4.31 1.44 -13.04
C GLY A 93 4.39 1.17 -14.54
N LYS A 94 5.58 1.01 -15.13
CA LYS A 94 5.78 0.80 -16.57
C LYS A 94 6.78 -0.34 -16.81
N ILE A 95 6.80 -0.87 -18.02
CA ILE A 95 7.84 -1.81 -18.46
C ILE A 95 8.66 -1.08 -19.52
N THR A 96 9.88 -0.74 -19.16
CA THR A 96 10.81 0.01 -19.99
C THR A 96 11.48 -0.92 -21.01
N ILE A 97 11.30 -0.58 -22.29
CA ILE A 97 11.98 -1.26 -23.40
C ILE A 97 12.94 -0.26 -24.03
N SER A 98 14.22 -0.46 -23.76
CA SER A 98 15.25 0.40 -24.31
C SER A 98 15.65 -0.03 -25.72
N MET A 99 15.29 0.79 -26.71
CA MET A 99 15.86 0.73 -28.06
C MET A 99 17.06 1.68 -28.09
N ARG A 100 18.31 1.17 -28.05
CA ARG A 100 19.49 2.05 -28.16
C ARG A 100 19.51 2.78 -29.50
N ASP A 101 19.88 4.07 -29.50
CA ASP A 101 21.12 4.43 -30.20
C ASP A 101 22.00 5.54 -29.60
N ASN A 102 21.69 6.20 -28.48
CA ASN A 102 22.60 7.22 -27.94
C ASN A 102 22.90 7.04 -26.44
N ALA A 103 24.07 6.46 -26.19
CA ALA A 103 24.66 6.36 -24.86
C ALA A 103 25.19 7.73 -24.41
N GLN A 104 24.42 8.44 -23.59
CA GLN A 104 24.97 9.33 -22.59
C GLN A 104 24.30 9.05 -21.24
N GLU A 105 25.08 8.42 -20.37
CA GLU A 105 24.98 8.38 -18.91
C GLU A 105 23.61 8.00 -18.30
N GLY A 106 23.38 6.69 -18.19
CA GLY A 106 22.35 6.08 -17.36
C GLY A 106 22.27 4.57 -17.65
N GLU A 107 22.20 3.72 -16.62
CA GLU A 107 22.05 2.27 -16.78
C GLU A 107 20.86 1.96 -17.68
N ASN A 108 21.17 1.40 -18.84
CA ASN A 108 20.21 1.16 -19.89
C ASN A 108 19.63 -0.24 -19.69
N ILE A 109 18.68 -0.37 -18.76
CA ILE A 109 18.07 -1.65 -18.36
C ILE A 109 16.85 -1.91 -19.26
N ASP A 110 16.88 -3.03 -19.99
CA ASP A 110 15.72 -3.54 -20.73
C ASP A 110 14.95 -4.48 -19.80
N GLU A 111 13.92 -3.93 -19.13
CA GLU A 111 13.17 -4.61 -18.07
C GLU A 111 12.39 -5.80 -18.59
N LEU A 112 11.96 -5.76 -19.86
CA LEU A 112 11.30 -6.90 -20.50
C LEU A 112 12.28 -8.06 -20.67
N LYS A 113 13.51 -7.80 -21.15
CA LYS A 113 14.53 -8.85 -21.25
C LYS A 113 14.87 -9.42 -19.88
N GLU A 114 15.04 -8.57 -18.87
CA GLU A 114 15.31 -9.00 -17.50
C GLU A 114 14.19 -9.91 -16.99
N LEU A 115 12.92 -9.51 -17.15
CA LEU A 115 11.77 -10.34 -16.76
C LEU A 115 11.78 -11.71 -17.45
N LEU A 116 12.10 -11.78 -18.74
CA LEU A 116 12.17 -13.03 -19.50
C LEU A 116 13.30 -13.95 -18.99
N PHE A 117 14.45 -13.40 -18.61
CA PHE A 117 15.52 -14.17 -17.97
C PHE A 117 15.08 -14.71 -16.61
N GLN A 118 14.46 -13.87 -15.78
CA GLN A 118 13.94 -14.27 -14.48
C GLN A 118 12.91 -15.39 -14.60
N LEU A 119 12.02 -15.32 -15.59
CA LEU A 119 11.06 -16.38 -15.90
C LEU A 119 11.73 -17.69 -16.36
N SER A 120 12.81 -17.58 -17.14
CA SER A 120 13.59 -18.76 -17.56
C SER A 120 14.25 -19.46 -16.36
N TYR A 121 14.73 -18.70 -15.37
CA TYR A 121 15.29 -19.28 -14.14
C TYR A 121 14.22 -19.98 -13.28
N ILE A 122 13.00 -19.44 -13.24
CA ILE A 122 11.85 -20.09 -12.59
C ILE A 122 11.51 -21.40 -13.30
N GLN A 123 11.45 -21.42 -14.62
CA GLN A 123 11.16 -22.63 -15.41
C GLN A 123 12.19 -23.74 -15.14
N MET A 124 13.46 -23.39 -14.94
CA MET A 124 14.52 -24.36 -14.64
C MET A 124 14.33 -25.07 -13.29
N HIS A 125 13.62 -24.44 -12.34
CA HIS A 125 13.49 -24.92 -10.96
C HIS A 125 12.07 -25.28 -10.55
N THR A 126 11.10 -25.18 -11.44
CA THR A 126 9.69 -25.49 -11.16
C THR A 126 9.10 -26.41 -12.23
N HIS A 127 7.94 -26.99 -11.94
CA HIS A 127 7.19 -27.74 -12.94
C HIS A 127 6.54 -26.81 -13.98
N GLU A 128 6.27 -27.34 -15.17
CA GLU A 128 5.64 -26.62 -16.28
C GLU A 128 4.31 -25.96 -15.86
N ASP A 129 3.42 -26.71 -15.22
CA ASP A 129 2.15 -26.20 -14.67
C ASP A 129 2.33 -25.00 -13.71
N ASN A 130 3.42 -24.98 -12.94
CA ASN A 130 3.71 -23.90 -12.00
C ASN A 130 4.27 -22.68 -12.74
N THR A 131 5.12 -22.93 -13.72
CA THR A 131 5.65 -21.90 -14.64
C THR A 131 4.49 -21.18 -15.33
N ASP A 132 3.55 -21.91 -15.93
CA ASP A 132 2.41 -21.34 -16.64
C ASP A 132 1.51 -20.48 -15.74
N LYS A 133 1.26 -20.92 -14.51
CA LYS A 133 0.50 -20.14 -13.53
C LYS A 133 1.22 -18.84 -13.18
N ILE A 134 2.54 -18.88 -12.97
CA ILE A 134 3.35 -17.70 -12.67
C ILE A 134 3.31 -16.73 -13.86
N PHE A 135 3.51 -17.22 -15.08
CA PHE A 135 3.43 -16.42 -16.30
C PHE A 135 2.08 -15.72 -16.43
N LYS A 136 0.98 -16.44 -16.17
CA LYS A 136 -0.37 -15.86 -16.22
C LYS A 136 -0.55 -14.73 -15.21
N HIS A 137 -0.08 -14.90 -13.98
CA HIS A 137 -0.16 -13.84 -12.97
C HIS A 137 0.68 -12.61 -13.38
N ILE A 138 1.88 -12.81 -13.91
CA ILE A 138 2.73 -11.70 -14.39
C ILE A 138 2.07 -10.97 -15.56
N ALA A 139 1.52 -11.70 -16.53
CA ALA A 139 0.81 -11.09 -17.66
C ALA A 139 -0.37 -10.22 -17.18
N ASN A 140 -1.12 -10.70 -16.18
CA ASN A 140 -2.20 -9.93 -15.57
C ASN A 140 -1.69 -8.68 -14.85
N ILE A 141 -0.58 -8.77 -14.12
CA ILE A 141 0.05 -7.60 -13.47
C ILE A 141 0.41 -6.54 -14.51
N ILE A 142 1.11 -6.93 -15.57
CA ILE A 142 1.53 -6.01 -16.64
C ILE A 142 0.32 -5.38 -17.33
N GLN A 143 -0.72 -6.17 -17.63
CA GLN A 143 -1.95 -5.65 -18.23
C GLN A 143 -2.61 -4.61 -17.32
N GLN A 144 -2.74 -4.91 -16.02
CA GLN A 144 -3.35 -3.98 -15.05
C GLN A 144 -2.55 -2.68 -14.91
N MET A 145 -1.21 -2.76 -14.95
CA MET A 145 -0.35 -1.57 -14.93
C MET A 145 -0.59 -0.71 -16.17
N ASN A 146 -0.63 -1.32 -17.36
CA ASN A 146 -0.89 -0.61 -18.61
C ASN A 146 -2.28 0.05 -18.63
N ASP A 147 -3.31 -0.67 -18.18
CA ASP A 147 -4.69 -0.17 -18.12
C ASP A 147 -4.81 0.99 -17.13
N PHE A 148 -4.16 0.87 -15.96
CA PHE A 148 -4.13 1.93 -14.96
C PHE A 148 -3.39 3.16 -15.49
N GLU A 149 -2.26 2.99 -16.16
CA GLU A 149 -1.52 4.11 -16.77
C GLU A 149 -2.33 4.83 -17.86
N ALA A 150 -3.10 4.09 -18.66
CA ALA A 150 -3.96 4.64 -19.70
C ALA A 150 -5.20 5.38 -19.15
N ALA A 151 -5.57 5.20 -17.88
CA ALA A 151 -6.80 5.74 -17.29
C ALA A 151 -6.81 7.27 -17.07
N GLY A 152 -5.69 7.97 -17.26
CA GLY A 152 -5.64 9.44 -17.20
C GLY A 152 -6.25 10.04 -15.92
N SER A 153 -7.27 10.89 -16.07
CA SER A 153 -7.96 11.54 -14.95
C SER A 153 -8.79 10.59 -14.07
N ASP A 154 -9.12 9.38 -14.53
CA ASP A 154 -9.88 8.40 -13.75
C ASP A 154 -9.00 7.54 -12.84
N LYS A 155 -7.67 7.66 -12.91
CA LYS A 155 -6.70 6.92 -12.06
C LYS A 155 -7.06 6.99 -10.57
N GLN A 156 -7.48 8.16 -10.07
CA GLN A 156 -7.83 8.33 -8.65
C GLN A 156 -9.02 7.45 -8.23
N LYS A 157 -10.02 7.25 -9.10
CA LYS A 157 -11.19 6.42 -8.81
C LYS A 157 -10.84 4.93 -8.86
N LEU A 158 -9.93 4.56 -9.77
CA LEU A 158 -9.54 3.17 -10.01
C LEU A 158 -8.40 2.69 -9.10
N MET A 159 -7.73 3.58 -8.36
CA MET A 159 -6.54 3.24 -7.59
C MET A 159 -6.73 2.10 -6.59
N ALA A 160 -7.82 2.13 -5.83
CA ALA A 160 -8.09 1.09 -4.83
C ALA A 160 -8.30 -0.28 -5.49
N GLU A 161 -9.04 -0.31 -6.60
CA GLU A 161 -9.28 -1.52 -7.38
C GLU A 161 -7.99 -2.03 -8.05
N PHE A 162 -7.18 -1.12 -8.61
CA PHE A 162 -5.87 -1.43 -9.18
C PHE A 162 -4.98 -2.14 -8.15
N TYR A 163 -4.75 -1.55 -6.97
CA TYR A 163 -3.89 -2.16 -5.96
C TYR A 163 -4.48 -3.46 -5.39
N ALA A 164 -5.80 -3.59 -5.32
CA ALA A 164 -6.44 -4.84 -4.90
C ALA A 164 -6.19 -5.97 -5.91
N ASN A 165 -6.33 -5.67 -7.20
CA ASN A 165 -6.09 -6.61 -8.29
C ASN A 165 -4.60 -6.95 -8.43
N PHE A 166 -3.72 -5.95 -8.36
CA PHE A 166 -2.27 -6.14 -8.37
C PHE A 166 -1.82 -7.07 -7.24
N SER A 167 -2.31 -6.81 -6.01
CA SER A 167 -1.99 -7.63 -4.84
C SER A 167 -2.48 -9.06 -4.99
N LYS A 168 -3.66 -9.26 -5.58
CA LYS A 168 -4.21 -10.59 -5.85
C LYS A 168 -3.31 -11.40 -6.79
N GLU A 169 -2.84 -10.79 -7.88
CA GLU A 169 -1.95 -11.47 -8.83
C GLU A 169 -0.58 -11.77 -8.20
N LEU A 170 0.00 -10.81 -7.46
CA LEU A 170 1.25 -11.01 -6.73
C LEU A 170 1.15 -12.17 -5.73
N PHE A 171 0.09 -12.24 -4.94
CA PHE A 171 -0.11 -13.35 -3.99
C PHE A 171 -0.45 -14.67 -4.68
N GLY A 172 -0.99 -14.63 -5.90
CA GLY A 172 -1.10 -15.80 -6.76
C GLY A 172 0.28 -16.40 -7.03
N ILE A 173 1.26 -15.58 -7.43
CA ILE A 173 2.65 -15.99 -7.63
C ILE A 173 3.23 -16.61 -6.34
N ILE A 174 3.11 -15.90 -5.20
CA ILE A 174 3.60 -16.42 -3.91
C ILE A 174 2.94 -17.75 -3.55
N THR A 175 1.66 -17.93 -3.84
CA THR A 175 0.94 -19.19 -3.59
C THR A 175 1.54 -20.33 -4.40
N VAL A 176 1.81 -20.12 -5.69
CA VAL A 176 2.44 -21.13 -6.54
C VAL A 176 3.84 -21.48 -6.05
N LEU A 177 4.68 -20.47 -5.78
CA LEU A 177 6.05 -20.67 -5.30
C LEU A 177 6.09 -21.41 -3.96
N LYS A 178 5.22 -21.03 -3.02
CA LYS A 178 5.13 -21.67 -1.71
C LYS A 178 4.64 -23.12 -1.81
N SER A 179 3.69 -23.38 -2.69
CA SER A 179 3.21 -24.73 -2.95
C SER A 179 4.28 -25.62 -3.58
N ASP A 180 5.06 -25.10 -4.54
CA ASP A 180 6.19 -25.80 -5.15
C ASP A 180 7.32 -26.07 -4.14
N LEU A 181 7.62 -25.09 -3.28
CA LEU A 181 8.73 -25.17 -2.33
C LEU A 181 8.45 -26.16 -1.19
N TYR A 182 7.24 -26.15 -0.64
CA TYR A 182 6.91 -26.91 0.57
C TYR A 182 6.01 -28.12 0.31
N ASN A 183 5.58 -28.36 -0.94
CA ASN A 183 4.62 -29.40 -1.29
C ASN A 183 3.32 -29.33 -0.48
N ILE A 184 2.83 -28.11 -0.22
CA ILE A 184 1.60 -27.85 0.52
C ILE A 184 0.55 -27.17 -0.35
N ASN A 185 -0.72 -27.40 -0.06
CA ASN A 185 -1.81 -26.61 -0.61
C ASN A 185 -1.84 -25.24 0.08
N SER A 186 -1.17 -24.25 -0.51
CA SER A 186 -1.20 -22.88 -0.02
C SER A 186 -2.45 -22.17 -0.51
N LYS A 187 -2.97 -21.26 0.31
CA LYS A 187 -4.05 -20.34 -0.07
C LYS A 187 -3.48 -18.93 -0.20
N PRO A 188 -3.94 -18.12 -1.16
CA PRO A 188 -3.56 -16.72 -1.23
C PRO A 188 -4.11 -15.94 -0.04
N ILE A 189 -3.51 -14.79 0.23
CA ILE A 189 -4.04 -13.85 1.21
C ILE A 189 -5.42 -13.37 0.72
N PRO A 190 -6.47 -13.39 1.57
CA PRO A 190 -7.81 -12.97 1.17
C PRO A 190 -7.85 -11.51 0.71
N SER A 191 -8.54 -11.23 -0.40
CA SER A 191 -8.66 -9.88 -0.96
C SER A 191 -9.30 -8.88 0.02
N GLU A 192 -10.18 -9.32 0.91
CA GLU A 192 -10.80 -8.44 1.92
C GLU A 192 -9.79 -7.89 2.94
N ASN A 193 -8.75 -8.67 3.28
CA ASN A 193 -7.69 -8.19 4.17
C ASN A 193 -6.90 -7.06 3.52
N ILE A 194 -6.65 -7.18 2.21
CA ILE A 194 -5.98 -6.13 1.43
C ILE A 194 -6.86 -4.91 1.27
N LYS A 195 -8.15 -5.08 0.93
CA LYS A 195 -9.08 -3.96 0.87
C LYS A 195 -9.11 -3.19 2.20
N SER A 196 -9.15 -3.88 3.34
CA SER A 196 -9.09 -3.22 4.65
C SER A 196 -7.80 -2.44 4.90
N ILE A 197 -6.65 -2.91 4.37
CA ILE A 197 -5.39 -2.15 4.42
C ILE A 197 -5.46 -0.95 3.48
N LEU A 198 -5.91 -1.15 2.24
CA LEU A 198 -6.02 -0.11 1.23
C LEU A 198 -6.99 1.00 1.63
N GLU A 199 -8.09 0.67 2.33
CA GLU A 199 -9.02 1.64 2.92
C GLU A 199 -8.36 2.51 4.01
N LYS A 200 -7.37 1.95 4.72
CA LYS A 200 -6.58 2.68 5.71
C LYS A 200 -5.39 3.40 5.10
N CYS A 201 -4.95 2.98 3.91
CA CYS A 201 -3.95 3.66 3.13
C CYS A 201 -4.60 4.88 2.46
N ASN A 202 -3.99 6.04 2.59
CA ASN A 202 -4.46 7.26 1.95
C ASN A 202 -4.06 7.27 0.47
N LEU A 203 -4.62 6.33 -0.29
CA LEU A 203 -4.34 6.12 -1.71
C LEU A 203 -4.66 7.38 -2.52
N PHE A 204 -3.63 8.01 -3.07
CA PHE A 204 -3.72 9.26 -3.80
C PHE A 204 -2.78 9.27 -5.00
N VAL A 205 -3.30 9.65 -6.18
CA VAL A 205 -2.47 9.99 -7.34
C VAL A 205 -2.01 11.42 -7.15
N GLU A 206 -0.71 11.63 -7.02
CA GLU A 206 -0.14 12.97 -7.12
C GLU A 206 -0.46 13.54 -8.51
N GLY A 207 -1.21 14.63 -8.58
CA GLY A 207 -1.62 15.25 -9.85
C GLY A 207 -3.06 14.98 -10.31
N GLY A 208 -3.95 14.42 -9.47
CA GLY A 208 -5.40 14.58 -9.64
C GLY A 208 -5.81 16.03 -9.37
N GLU A 209 -5.38 16.96 -10.24
CA GLU A 209 -5.55 18.40 -10.03
C GLU A 209 -7.03 18.75 -10.05
N MET A 210 -7.57 19.18 -8.90
CA MET A 210 -8.79 19.99 -8.94
C MET A 210 -8.43 21.28 -9.67
N ASP A 211 -9.22 21.69 -10.65
CA ASP A 211 -8.99 23.00 -11.23
C ASP A 211 -9.35 24.11 -10.23
N LYS A 212 -9.00 25.36 -10.56
CA LYS A 212 -9.26 26.51 -9.67
C LYS A 212 -10.75 26.72 -9.36
N TYR A 213 -11.66 26.38 -10.29
CA TYR A 213 -13.11 26.47 -10.08
C TYR A 213 -13.57 25.40 -9.11
N GLU A 214 -13.09 24.17 -9.28
CA GLU A 214 -13.39 23.04 -8.42
C GLU A 214 -12.89 23.26 -7.00
N MET A 215 -11.66 23.77 -6.82
CA MET A 215 -11.10 24.10 -5.50
C MET A 215 -11.95 25.13 -4.75
N GLN A 216 -12.35 26.21 -5.42
CA GLN A 216 -13.12 27.27 -4.79
C GLN A 216 -14.56 26.84 -4.48
N ASN A 217 -15.20 26.09 -5.39
CA ASN A 217 -16.52 25.50 -5.13
C ASN A 217 -16.48 24.48 -3.98
N TYR A 218 -15.41 23.66 -3.89
CA TYR A 218 -15.19 22.76 -2.76
C TYR A 218 -15.09 23.54 -1.45
N PHE A 219 -14.24 24.57 -1.40
CA PHE A 219 -14.09 25.42 -0.21
C PHE A 219 -15.44 25.95 0.28
N TRP A 220 -16.25 26.55 -0.60
CA TRP A 220 -17.53 27.12 -0.20
C TRP A 220 -18.56 26.09 0.23
N ARG A 221 -18.64 24.95 -0.45
CA ARG A 221 -19.57 23.89 -0.10
C ARG A 221 -19.22 23.31 1.26
N GLU A 222 -17.99 22.84 1.42
CA GLU A 222 -17.58 22.13 2.64
C GLU A 222 -17.54 23.06 3.86
N LEU A 223 -17.16 24.34 3.70
CA LEU A 223 -17.20 25.27 4.83
C LEU A 223 -18.62 25.46 5.37
N GLN A 224 -19.63 25.54 4.50
CA GLN A 224 -21.03 25.60 4.91
C GLN A 224 -21.47 24.30 5.60
N GLU A 225 -21.05 23.13 5.11
CA GLU A 225 -21.33 21.84 5.77
C GLU A 225 -20.77 21.80 7.19
N GLU A 226 -19.52 22.26 7.39
CA GLU A 226 -18.88 22.29 8.70
C GLU A 226 -19.64 23.16 9.70
N PHE A 227 -20.13 24.34 9.29
CA PHE A 227 -20.94 25.19 10.17
C PHE A 227 -22.31 24.58 10.47
N LEU A 228 -22.97 23.96 9.49
CA LEU A 228 -24.25 23.29 9.74
C LEU A 228 -24.08 22.09 10.68
N ALA A 229 -23.00 21.32 10.53
CA ALA A 229 -22.65 20.22 11.43
C ALA A 229 -22.38 20.68 12.87
N LYS A 230 -21.89 21.91 13.04
CA LYS A 230 -21.72 22.59 14.34
C LYS A 230 -23.03 23.15 14.93
N GLY A 231 -24.14 23.07 14.21
CA GLY A 231 -25.47 23.46 14.68
C GLY A 231 -25.90 24.87 14.31
N TYR A 232 -25.09 25.63 13.55
CA TYR A 232 -25.48 26.94 13.05
C TYR A 232 -26.66 26.82 12.06
N GLN A 233 -27.55 27.81 12.05
CA GLN A 233 -28.78 27.78 11.25
C GLN A 233 -28.75 28.86 10.17
N PHE A 234 -28.54 28.44 8.92
CA PHE A 234 -28.58 29.31 7.75
C PHE A 234 -28.92 28.50 6.49
N LYS A 235 -29.34 29.18 5.43
CA LYS A 235 -29.63 28.52 4.14
C LYS A 235 -28.34 28.37 3.34
N LYS A 236 -28.07 27.15 2.86
CA LYS A 236 -26.96 26.90 1.93
C LYS A 236 -27.11 27.73 0.66
N ILE A 237 -25.99 28.28 0.21
CA ILE A 237 -25.85 29.02 -1.04
C ILE A 237 -25.00 28.17 -1.98
N ASP A 238 -25.48 28.02 -3.21
CA ASP A 238 -24.70 27.47 -4.32
C ASP A 238 -23.91 28.61 -4.96
N PHE A 239 -22.59 28.49 -4.92
CA PHE A 239 -21.65 29.50 -5.39
C PHE A 239 -21.12 29.24 -6.80
N GLU A 240 -21.57 28.20 -7.51
CA GLU A 240 -21.02 27.82 -8.81
C GLU A 240 -21.03 28.99 -9.82
N GLN A 241 -22.13 29.76 -9.85
CA GLN A 241 -22.24 30.92 -10.74
C GLN A 241 -21.33 32.09 -10.30
N ASP A 242 -21.12 32.28 -9.00
CA ASP A 242 -20.26 33.32 -8.46
C ASP A 242 -18.79 33.02 -8.70
N VAL A 243 -18.36 31.76 -8.48
CA VAL A 243 -17.03 31.25 -8.82
C VAL A 243 -16.75 31.37 -10.33
N ASN A 244 -17.74 31.02 -11.17
CA ASN A 244 -17.62 31.22 -12.61
C ASN A 244 -17.42 32.69 -12.99
N LYS A 245 -18.16 33.62 -12.38
CA LYS A 245 -18.01 35.06 -12.62
C LYS A 245 -16.67 35.58 -12.11
N TYR A 246 -16.23 35.11 -10.95
CA TYR A 246 -14.96 35.46 -10.32
C TYR A 246 -13.78 35.24 -11.27
N TYR A 247 -13.71 34.08 -11.92
CA TYR A 247 -12.60 33.75 -12.82
C TYR A 247 -12.77 34.23 -14.28
N LYS A 248 -14.00 34.54 -14.73
CA LYS A 248 -14.26 35.06 -16.10
C LYS A 248 -14.03 36.58 -16.22
N GLY A 249 -14.13 37.33 -15.14
CA GLY A 249 -14.30 38.79 -15.13
C GLY A 249 -13.06 39.68 -15.35
N GLY A 250 -12.12 39.33 -16.24
CA GLY A 250 -10.86 40.07 -16.42
C GLY A 250 -10.97 41.60 -16.28
N ARG A 251 -10.09 42.21 -15.44
CA ARG A 251 -9.99 43.65 -15.04
C ARG A 251 -11.28 44.38 -14.63
N SER A 252 -12.46 43.80 -14.76
CA SER A 252 -13.75 44.41 -14.43
C SER A 252 -14.38 43.69 -13.23
N ARG A 253 -13.98 44.20 -12.06
CA ARG A 253 -14.76 44.27 -10.81
C ARG A 253 -14.83 42.98 -9.99
N HIS A 254 -13.90 42.86 -9.04
CA HIS A 254 -14.02 42.11 -7.79
C HIS A 254 -15.47 41.99 -7.37
N LYS A 255 -16.08 40.82 -7.53
CA LYS A 255 -17.41 40.55 -6.99
C LYS A 255 -17.17 39.95 -5.61
N TRP A 256 -17.60 40.68 -4.59
CA TRP A 256 -17.50 40.27 -3.21
C TRP A 256 -18.66 39.30 -3.01
N PHE A 257 -18.35 38.06 -2.66
CA PHE A 257 -19.38 37.06 -2.42
C PHE A 257 -18.99 36.17 -1.25
N GLY A 258 -20.01 35.56 -0.66
CA GLY A 258 -19.88 34.88 0.60
C GLY A 258 -21.25 34.59 1.20
N PHE A 259 -21.26 34.18 2.46
CA PHE A 259 -22.49 33.84 3.18
C PHE A 259 -22.47 34.42 4.61
N THR A 260 -23.67 34.52 5.16
CA THR A 260 -23.93 35.10 6.47
C THR A 260 -24.50 34.04 7.40
N ILE A 261 -23.99 34.02 8.63
CA ILE A 261 -24.41 33.12 9.69
C ILE A 261 -25.05 33.96 10.81
N PRO A 262 -26.34 33.77 11.11
CA PRO A 262 -26.94 34.29 12.35
C PRO A 262 -26.32 33.60 13.56
N ILE A 263 -25.76 34.36 14.50
CA ILE A 263 -24.99 33.79 15.62
C ILE A 263 -25.51 34.17 17.00
N TYR A 264 -26.28 35.26 17.13
CA TYR A 264 -26.79 35.72 18.43
C TYR A 264 -28.04 36.59 18.25
N THR A 265 -28.92 36.62 19.25
CA THR A 265 -30.09 37.53 19.31
C THR A 265 -29.95 38.41 20.54
N THR A 266 -29.95 39.72 20.33
CA THR A 266 -29.80 40.73 21.40
C THR A 266 -31.01 40.77 22.31
N GLN A 267 -30.91 41.46 23.46
CA GLN A 267 -32.05 41.69 24.36
C GLN A 267 -33.20 42.44 23.69
N ASN A 268 -32.88 43.25 22.66
CA ASN A 268 -33.85 43.99 21.87
C ASN A 268 -34.39 43.18 20.68
N ASN A 269 -34.15 41.86 20.67
CA ASN A 269 -34.60 40.94 19.63
C ASN A 269 -34.02 41.25 18.23
N GLU A 270 -32.83 41.85 18.17
CA GLU A 270 -32.09 42.07 16.93
C GLU A 270 -31.09 40.93 16.70
N ILE A 271 -30.90 40.52 15.45
CA ILE A 271 -30.00 39.41 15.10
C ILE A 271 -28.60 39.95 14.82
N VAL A 272 -27.60 39.38 15.49
CA VAL A 272 -26.20 39.58 15.19
C VAL A 272 -25.73 38.48 14.23
N ASN A 273 -25.09 38.90 13.16
CA ASN A 273 -24.64 38.11 12.03
C ASN A 273 -23.11 38.11 11.94
N PHE A 274 -22.57 36.93 11.62
CA PHE A 274 -21.17 36.72 11.28
C PHE A 274 -21.06 36.44 9.79
N ASP A 275 -20.21 37.18 9.10
CA ASP A 275 -20.09 37.17 7.66
C ASP A 275 -18.75 36.56 7.25
N ILE A 276 -18.77 35.74 6.20
CA ILE A 276 -17.59 35.19 5.55
C ILE A 276 -17.67 35.59 4.08
N GLU A 277 -16.67 36.32 3.62
CA GLU A 277 -16.62 36.87 2.26
C GLU A 277 -15.25 36.63 1.62
N LEU A 278 -15.20 36.84 0.31
CA LEU A 278 -14.00 36.67 -0.49
C LEU A 278 -13.76 37.86 -1.41
N GLU A 279 -12.52 38.32 -1.41
CA GLU A 279 -11.97 39.22 -2.44
C GLU A 279 -10.89 38.49 -3.25
N ASN A 280 -9.69 38.31 -2.67
CA ASN A 280 -8.68 37.37 -3.17
C ASN A 280 -8.55 36.23 -2.17
N ASP A 281 -8.27 36.62 -0.92
CA ASP A 281 -8.35 35.78 0.26
C ASP A 281 -9.75 35.83 0.86
N TYR A 282 -10.11 34.77 1.58
CA TYR A 282 -11.32 34.80 2.40
C TYR A 282 -11.05 35.56 3.69
N TYR A 283 -12.03 36.35 4.10
CA TYR A 283 -12.02 37.09 5.35
C TYR A 283 -13.39 36.98 6.01
N TYR A 284 -13.43 37.28 7.30
CA TYR A 284 -14.64 37.06 8.09
C TYR A 284 -14.73 38.01 9.28
N GLY A 285 -15.95 38.21 9.78
CA GLY A 285 -16.22 39.09 10.92
C GLY A 285 -17.66 39.58 10.99
N PHE A 286 -17.84 40.84 11.37
CA PHE A 286 -19.14 41.45 11.63
C PHE A 286 -19.37 42.67 10.73
N HIS A 287 -20.22 42.53 9.70
CA HIS A 287 -20.52 43.60 8.76
C HIS A 287 -21.51 44.62 9.37
N LYS A 288 -21.30 45.93 9.17
CA LYS A 288 -22.17 46.98 9.74
C LYS A 288 -23.59 46.96 9.18
N ASP A 289 -23.74 46.80 7.87
CA ASP A 289 -25.07 46.82 7.22
C ASP A 289 -25.93 45.59 7.54
N ARG A 290 -25.33 44.50 8.05
CA ARG A 290 -26.02 43.26 8.41
C ARG A 290 -26.20 43.12 9.92
N ASN A 291 -25.74 44.08 10.70
CA ASN A 291 -25.73 44.03 12.16
C ASN A 291 -26.38 45.27 12.78
N PRO A 292 -26.88 45.15 14.03
CA PRO A 292 -27.47 46.28 14.75
C PRO A 292 -26.48 47.44 14.93
N LYS A 293 -26.97 48.68 14.78
CA LYS A 293 -26.17 49.87 15.07
C LYS A 293 -26.08 50.09 16.57
N SER A 294 -25.05 49.53 17.20
CA SER A 294 -24.88 49.56 18.65
C SER A 294 -23.42 49.75 19.05
N GLU A 295 -23.15 50.77 19.88
CA GLU A 295 -21.83 50.96 20.51
C GLU A 295 -21.48 49.78 21.43
N LEU A 296 -22.49 49.18 22.07
CA LEU A 296 -22.30 47.99 22.92
C LEU A 296 -21.88 46.78 22.09
N LEU A 297 -22.44 46.59 20.88
CA LEU A 297 -22.02 45.54 19.96
C LEU A 297 -20.56 45.72 19.57
N GLN A 298 -20.15 46.93 19.20
CA GLN A 298 -18.76 47.22 18.84
C GLN A 298 -17.80 46.94 20.01
N LYS A 299 -18.18 47.30 21.24
CA LYS A 299 -17.42 46.95 22.45
C LYS A 299 -17.28 45.43 22.60
N CYS A 300 -18.38 44.68 22.48
CA CYS A 300 -18.37 43.22 22.61
C CYS A 300 -17.47 42.55 21.55
N ILE A 301 -17.51 43.02 20.31
CA ILE A 301 -16.65 42.49 19.22
C ILE A 301 -15.17 42.68 19.55
N LYS A 302 -14.79 43.89 20.00
CA LYS A 302 -13.40 44.21 20.35
C LYS A 302 -12.89 43.44 21.56
N GLU A 303 -13.75 43.22 22.56
CA GLU A 303 -13.44 42.42 23.75
C GLU A 303 -13.35 40.92 23.43
N ALA A 304 -14.18 40.42 22.52
CA ALA A 304 -14.13 39.04 22.07
C ALA A 304 -12.82 38.69 21.34
N TYR A 305 -12.32 39.62 20.51
CA TYR A 305 -11.01 39.47 19.88
C TYR A 305 -10.42 40.81 19.44
N ALA A 306 -9.35 41.23 20.12
CA ALA A 306 -8.67 42.50 19.84
C ALA A 306 -7.95 42.55 18.47
N GLY A 307 -7.80 41.41 17.79
CA GLY A 307 -7.17 41.35 16.47
C GLY A 307 -8.10 41.72 15.31
N PHE A 308 -9.40 41.91 15.55
CA PHE A 308 -10.31 42.39 14.52
C PHE A 308 -9.98 43.83 14.11
N LYS A 309 -9.94 44.06 12.79
CA LYS A 309 -9.74 45.39 12.20
C LYS A 309 -11.10 46.05 11.97
N GLU A 310 -11.20 47.34 12.28
CA GLU A 310 -12.38 48.14 11.95
C GLU A 310 -12.25 48.76 10.56
N SER A 311 -13.36 48.96 9.86
CA SER A 311 -13.36 49.69 8.58
C SER A 311 -14.68 50.44 8.39
N ASN A 312 -14.85 51.10 7.24
CA ASN A 312 -16.10 51.78 6.92
C ASN A 312 -17.30 50.83 6.91
N SER A 313 -17.12 49.59 6.42
CA SER A 313 -18.20 48.61 6.26
C SER A 313 -18.26 47.54 7.37
N TRP A 314 -17.23 47.41 8.20
CA TRP A 314 -17.11 46.33 9.19
C TRP A 314 -16.93 46.86 10.61
N TYR A 315 -17.69 46.30 11.56
CA TYR A 315 -17.44 46.50 13.00
C TYR A 315 -16.15 45.80 13.46
N GLY A 316 -15.80 44.70 12.81
CA GLY A 316 -14.56 43.98 13.05
C GLY A 316 -14.40 42.89 12.01
N TRP A 317 -13.23 42.79 11.37
CA TRP A 317 -12.95 41.76 10.36
C TRP A 317 -11.48 41.33 10.42
N THR A 318 -11.19 40.10 9.99
CA THR A 318 -9.82 39.56 9.91
C THR A 318 -9.69 38.53 8.79
N TYR A 319 -8.44 38.25 8.40
CA TYR A 319 -8.06 37.08 7.63
C TYR A 319 -7.64 35.94 8.58
N SER A 320 -7.67 34.70 8.09
CA SER A 320 -6.94 33.62 8.75
C SER A 320 -5.44 33.84 8.57
N THR A 321 -4.70 33.82 9.67
CA THR A 321 -3.22 33.88 9.64
C THR A 321 -2.58 32.50 9.48
N ARG A 322 -3.36 31.42 9.65
CA ARG A 322 -2.86 30.03 9.65
C ARG A 322 -3.23 29.28 8.38
N TYR A 323 -4.40 29.56 7.82
CA TYR A 323 -5.02 28.78 6.76
C TYR A 323 -5.36 29.68 5.57
N ASN A 324 -4.44 30.55 5.19
CA ASN A 324 -4.61 31.50 4.11
C ASN A 324 -4.86 30.79 2.76
N LEU A 325 -5.85 31.26 2.00
CA LEU A 325 -6.20 30.77 0.67
C LEU A 325 -6.48 31.96 -0.25
N ASP A 326 -5.47 32.37 -1.00
CA ASP A 326 -5.58 33.37 -2.06
C ASP A 326 -6.09 32.70 -3.36
N PHE A 327 -7.41 32.71 -3.56
CA PHE A 327 -8.06 32.09 -4.72
C PHE A 327 -7.79 32.81 -6.04
N TRP A 328 -7.16 33.99 -6.00
CA TRP A 328 -6.77 34.73 -7.20
C TRP A 328 -5.40 34.28 -7.70
N ASN A 329 -4.39 34.30 -6.81
CA ASN A 329 -3.01 33.99 -7.18
C ASN A 329 -2.68 32.50 -7.07
N LEU A 330 -3.47 31.73 -6.30
CA LEU A 330 -3.30 30.28 -6.11
C LEU A 330 -1.89 29.89 -5.60
N ASN A 331 -1.25 30.80 -4.86
CA ASN A 331 0.15 30.68 -4.44
C ASN A 331 0.32 30.50 -2.93
N SER A 332 -0.76 30.43 -2.15
CA SER A 332 -0.66 30.21 -0.72
C SER A 332 -0.25 28.76 -0.42
N PRO A 333 0.56 28.50 0.64
CA PRO A 333 0.98 27.14 1.00
C PRO A 333 -0.18 26.17 1.27
N SER A 334 -1.34 26.71 1.67
CA SER A 334 -2.54 25.91 1.97
C SER A 334 -3.13 25.25 0.72
N PHE A 335 -2.86 25.73 -0.50
CA PHE A 335 -3.33 25.10 -1.74
C PHE A 335 -2.77 23.69 -1.94
N GLU A 336 -1.56 23.39 -1.45
CA GLU A 336 -1.03 22.03 -1.49
C GLU A 336 -1.88 21.05 -0.66
N SER A 337 -2.51 21.54 0.42
CA SER A 337 -3.45 20.74 1.19
C SER A 337 -4.75 20.51 0.42
N LEU A 338 -5.19 21.46 -0.42
CA LEU A 338 -6.38 21.31 -1.26
C LEU A 338 -6.24 20.21 -2.32
N LYS A 339 -5.01 19.91 -2.75
CA LYS A 339 -4.76 18.84 -3.73
C LYS A 339 -5.01 17.44 -3.16
N HIS A 340 -4.81 17.21 -1.87
CA HIS A 340 -4.93 15.89 -1.25
C HIS A 340 -6.28 15.71 -0.51
N PRO A 341 -7.11 14.68 -0.82
CA PRO A 341 -8.48 14.52 -0.30
C PRO A 341 -8.66 14.67 1.21
N GLN A 342 -7.77 14.05 2.00
CA GLN A 342 -7.85 14.17 3.46
C GLN A 342 -7.29 15.48 4.00
N ARG A 343 -6.23 16.02 3.38
CA ARG A 343 -5.64 17.28 3.83
C ARG A 343 -6.58 18.43 3.52
N ARG A 344 -7.29 18.39 2.38
CA ARG A 344 -8.30 19.38 2.04
C ARG A 344 -9.48 19.35 3.01
N LYS A 345 -9.96 18.16 3.39
CA LYS A 345 -11.01 18.03 4.42
C LYS A 345 -10.55 18.62 5.75
N LEU A 346 -9.38 18.19 6.23
CA LEU A 346 -8.81 18.68 7.49
C LEU A 346 -8.55 20.19 7.46
N LEU A 347 -8.14 20.74 6.31
CA LEU A 347 -7.96 22.18 6.12
C LEU A 347 -9.29 22.92 6.34
N ILE A 348 -10.38 22.49 5.68
CA ILE A 348 -11.69 23.14 5.84
C ILE A 348 -12.20 23.00 7.28
N GLU A 349 -12.08 21.82 7.89
CA GLU A 349 -12.44 21.60 9.30
C GLU A 349 -11.69 22.56 10.23
N ASN A 350 -10.39 22.78 9.98
CA ASN A 350 -9.56 23.69 10.78
C ASN A 350 -9.93 25.17 10.57
N ILE A 351 -10.25 25.57 9.34
CA ILE A 351 -10.74 26.92 9.02
C ILE A 351 -12.07 27.18 9.75
N ALA A 352 -13.02 26.25 9.64
CA ALA A 352 -14.31 26.35 10.33
C ALA A 352 -14.13 26.42 11.85
N ARG A 353 -13.21 25.63 12.42
CA ARG A 353 -12.89 25.64 13.86
C ARG A 353 -12.29 26.97 14.31
N GLU A 354 -11.43 27.58 13.52
CA GLU A 354 -10.87 28.91 13.81
C GLU A 354 -11.97 29.96 13.87
N MET A 355 -12.84 30.02 12.86
CA MET A 355 -13.99 30.95 12.83
C MET A 355 -14.97 30.70 13.98
N ASP A 356 -15.32 29.44 14.24
CA ASP A 356 -16.19 29.01 15.35
C ASP A 356 -15.65 29.45 16.70
N THR A 357 -14.33 29.39 16.90
CA THR A 357 -13.68 29.90 18.13
C THR A 357 -13.96 31.39 18.33
N TYR A 358 -13.88 32.21 17.28
CA TYR A 358 -14.21 33.63 17.36
C TYR A 358 -15.69 33.86 17.65
N ILE A 359 -16.59 33.11 17.00
CA ILE A 359 -18.03 33.22 17.22
C ILE A 359 -18.39 32.86 18.66
N GLN A 360 -17.89 31.75 19.19
CA GLN A 360 -18.18 31.31 20.55
C GLN A 360 -17.63 32.29 21.60
N ASN A 361 -16.43 32.83 21.38
CA ASN A 361 -15.88 33.89 22.24
C ASN A 361 -16.75 35.14 22.24
N PHE A 362 -17.24 35.55 21.06
CA PHE A 362 -18.19 36.66 20.96
C PHE A 362 -19.49 36.38 21.70
N ILE A 363 -20.10 35.21 21.50
CA ILE A 363 -21.36 34.84 22.18
C ILE A 363 -21.19 34.88 23.70
N ARG A 364 -20.05 34.43 24.22
CA ARG A 364 -19.73 34.51 25.66
C ARG A 364 -19.69 35.96 26.14
N VAL A 365 -18.94 36.82 25.45
CA VAL A 365 -18.80 38.25 25.81
C VAL A 365 -20.13 39.00 25.68
N ALA A 366 -20.93 38.70 24.66
CA ALA A 366 -22.25 39.29 24.45
C ALA A 366 -23.20 38.99 25.61
N LYS A 367 -23.21 37.73 26.09
CA LYS A 367 -23.99 37.32 27.27
C LYS A 367 -23.51 38.01 28.55
N GLU A 368 -22.20 38.12 28.76
CA GLU A 368 -21.61 38.80 29.93
C GLU A 368 -21.95 40.30 29.96
N ASN A 369 -22.03 40.93 28.80
CA ASN A 369 -22.33 42.35 28.65
C ASN A 369 -23.84 42.65 28.50
N ASN A 370 -24.72 41.65 28.55
CA ASN A 370 -26.16 41.81 28.34
C ASN A 370 -26.49 42.53 27.02
N LEU A 371 -25.71 42.23 25.96
CA LEU A 371 -26.07 42.63 24.61
C LEU A 371 -27.36 41.93 24.20
#